data_AF-A0A6A0B5S0-F1
#
_entry.id   AF-A0A6A0B5S0-F1
#
_cell.length_a   1.000
_cell.length_b   1.000
_cell.length_c   1.000
_cell.angle_alpha   90.00
_cell.angle_beta   90.00
_cell.angle_gamma   90.00
#
_symmetry.space_group_name_H-M   'P 1'
#
loop_
_entity.id
_entity.type
_entity.pdbx_description
1 polymer ?
#
loop_
_entity_poly.entity_id
_entity_poly.type
_entity_poly.pdbx_seq_one_letter_code
_entity_poly.pdbx_strand_id
1 'polypeptide(L)'
;MVTDYRDALLDKAKHADAVDLDKLKSETLAAKQGLFATKTCTAVNTKELQSFALGLAASKIDEFADSRFVTADLNYLKKYDHLINLISAMDASDNDSIERVSSELKAMRLWVENHSVENATTLVQLKTIAADVLAGFEPARDDMTIQTAYNALKSAYNCPKTTVEDLNKLVHNFYAALPAFRTVSRGYMFDLMDGVQSAMASYGMDTNLDVQRFLSESKLMIHAAARPFDFILIVNKLDDLNDNTCKIIMKNSPIEEIQRLGNEMIYKIDDARQNGLQFAECDLETVEKYRNTLSTYQDRDELCKVVKSIKNIQIKTA
;
A
#
# COMPACT_ATOMS: atom_id res chain seq x y z
N MET A 1 7.17 9.82 -19.95
CA MET A 1 5.78 9.49 -20.35
C MET A 1 4.85 9.27 -19.15
N VAL A 2 5.07 9.91 -18.00
CA VAL A 2 4.17 9.86 -16.82
C VAL A 2 3.72 11.26 -16.38
N THR A 3 4.26 12.31 -17.01
CA THR A 3 4.01 13.71 -16.66
C THR A 3 2.67 14.23 -17.20
N ASP A 4 2.24 13.83 -18.40
CA ASP A 4 1.04 14.39 -19.02
C ASP A 4 -0.29 13.88 -18.41
N TYR A 5 -0.27 12.73 -17.73
CA TYR A 5 -1.46 12.20 -17.03
C TYR A 5 -1.61 12.78 -15.62
N ARG A 6 -0.49 13.13 -14.97
CA ARG A 6 -0.44 13.79 -13.66
C ARG A 6 -1.02 15.21 -13.74
N ASP A 7 -0.65 15.96 -14.78
CA ASP A 7 -1.13 17.34 -14.95
C ASP A 7 -2.62 17.37 -15.35
N ALA A 8 -3.11 16.38 -16.11
CA ALA A 8 -4.53 16.22 -16.42
C ALA A 8 -5.41 15.85 -15.20
N LEU A 9 -4.85 15.15 -14.20
CA LEU A 9 -5.54 14.83 -12.94
C LEU A 9 -5.49 15.99 -11.94
N LEU A 10 -4.40 16.77 -11.92
CA LEU A 10 -4.28 17.97 -11.09
C LEU A 10 -5.19 19.11 -11.57
N ASP A 11 -5.47 19.21 -12.87
CA ASP A 11 -6.40 20.22 -13.41
C ASP A 11 -7.88 19.87 -13.13
N LYS A 12 -8.21 18.57 -13.07
CA LYS A 12 -9.54 18.11 -12.61
C LYS A 12 -9.78 18.32 -11.11
N ALA A 13 -8.72 18.35 -10.30
CA ALA A 13 -8.80 18.61 -8.86
C ALA A 13 -9.00 20.10 -8.51
N LYS A 14 -8.74 21.02 -9.44
CA LYS A 14 -8.87 22.48 -9.24
C LYS A 14 -10.32 23.02 -9.36
N HIS A 15 -11.28 22.17 -9.69
CA HIS A 15 -12.68 22.56 -9.91
C HIS A 15 -13.70 21.83 -9.01
N ALA A 16 -13.25 21.24 -7.90
CA ALA A 16 -14.14 20.74 -6.86
C ALA A 16 -14.32 21.81 -5.78
N ASP A 17 -15.39 22.59 -5.85
CA ASP A 17 -15.68 23.67 -4.92
C ASP A 17 -15.99 23.17 -3.49
N ALA A 18 -15.35 23.88 -2.53
CA ALA A 18 -15.79 24.26 -1.18
C ALA A 18 -16.23 23.17 -0.18
N VAL A 19 -15.24 22.55 0.47
CA VAL A 19 -15.35 22.19 1.90
C VAL A 19 -14.73 23.34 2.70
N ASP A 20 -15.47 23.89 3.66
CA ASP A 20 -15.06 25.01 4.50
C ASP A 20 -13.88 24.62 5.43
N LEU A 21 -12.68 24.80 4.88
CA LEU A 21 -11.37 24.47 5.48
C LEU A 21 -11.08 25.25 6.76
N ASP A 22 -11.76 26.37 7.01
CA ASP A 22 -11.51 27.20 8.20
C ASP A 22 -12.19 26.62 9.45
N LYS A 23 -13.35 25.97 9.28
CA LYS A 23 -13.99 25.21 10.37
C LYS A 23 -13.12 24.03 10.83
N LEU A 24 -12.57 23.27 9.86
CA LEU A 24 -11.71 22.12 10.11
C LEU A 24 -10.37 22.50 10.75
N LYS A 25 -9.79 23.66 10.37
CA LYS A 25 -8.58 24.20 11.00
C LYS A 25 -8.82 24.65 12.44
N SER A 26 -9.97 25.25 12.74
CA SER A 26 -10.29 25.74 14.09
C SER A 26 -10.48 24.60 15.11
N GLU A 27 -11.15 23.51 14.71
CA GLU A 27 -11.39 22.34 15.55
C GLU A 27 -10.09 21.54 15.78
N THR A 28 -9.19 21.51 14.78
CA THR A 28 -7.88 20.85 14.88
C THR A 28 -6.88 21.67 15.73
N LEU A 29 -6.99 23.00 15.75
CA LEU A 29 -6.09 23.86 16.53
C LEU A 29 -6.44 23.85 18.03
N ALA A 30 -7.74 23.77 18.37
CA ALA A 30 -8.20 23.60 19.75
C ALA A 30 -7.74 22.26 20.35
N ALA A 31 -7.68 21.19 19.55
CA ALA A 31 -7.15 19.90 19.97
C ALA A 31 -5.63 19.91 20.22
N LYS A 32 -4.88 20.80 19.56
CA LYS A 32 -3.41 20.90 19.67
C LYS A 32 -2.90 21.67 20.89
N GLN A 33 -3.70 22.57 21.46
CA GLN A 33 -3.23 23.44 22.57
C GLN A 33 -3.45 22.83 23.97
N GLY A 34 -4.18 21.73 24.10
CA GLY A 34 -4.45 21.06 25.39
C GLY A 34 -3.48 19.93 25.80
N LEU A 35 -2.43 19.66 25.02
CA LEU A 35 -1.59 18.44 25.18
C LEU A 35 -0.10 18.75 25.28
N PHE A 36 0.28 19.64 26.20
CA PHE A 36 1.66 19.71 26.70
C PHE A 36 1.69 19.31 28.18
N ALA A 37 1.42 18.04 28.43
CA ALA A 37 1.85 17.36 29.65
C ALA A 37 2.85 16.28 29.23
N THR A 38 4.09 16.47 29.65
CA THR A 38 5.23 15.55 29.52
C THR A 38 4.82 14.10 29.71
N LYS A 39 4.70 13.34 28.62
CA LYS A 39 4.66 11.88 28.65
C LYS A 39 5.83 11.35 27.86
N THR A 40 6.68 10.61 28.56
CA THR A 40 7.70 9.72 28.02
C THR A 40 7.11 8.84 26.91
N CYS A 41 7.58 9.05 25.68
CA CYS A 41 7.24 8.24 24.50
C CYS A 41 7.94 6.88 24.59
N THR A 42 7.22 5.84 25.02
CA THR A 42 7.73 4.45 25.04
C THR A 42 6.75 3.44 24.44
N ALA A 43 5.75 3.86 23.66
CA ALA A 43 4.86 2.95 22.95
C ALA A 43 4.44 3.55 21.61
N VAL A 44 4.33 2.71 20.57
CA VAL A 44 3.59 3.07 19.35
C VAL A 44 2.24 3.63 19.79
N ASN A 45 1.85 4.81 19.30
CA ASN A 45 0.64 5.47 19.79
C ASN A 45 -0.58 4.64 19.36
N THR A 46 -1.08 3.79 20.26
CA THR A 46 -2.22 2.91 20.03
C THR A 46 -3.40 3.66 19.40
N LYS A 47 -3.65 4.91 19.81
CA LYS A 47 -4.74 5.72 19.25
C LYS A 47 -4.54 6.08 17.78
N GLU A 48 -3.29 6.32 17.34
CA GLU A 48 -3.00 6.59 15.93
C GLU A 48 -3.25 5.34 15.09
N LEU A 49 -2.79 4.18 15.55
CA LEU A 49 -3.01 2.91 14.84
C LEU A 49 -4.50 2.55 14.78
N GLN A 50 -5.24 2.77 15.88
CA GLN A 50 -6.69 2.62 15.91
C GLN A 50 -7.39 3.55 14.92
N SER A 51 -7.02 4.83 14.89
CA SER A 51 -7.58 5.81 13.95
C SER A 51 -7.30 5.43 12.49
N PHE A 52 -6.10 4.92 12.23
CA PHE A 52 -5.71 4.40 10.92
C PHE A 52 -6.57 3.19 10.51
N ALA A 53 -6.73 2.21 11.39
CA ALA A 53 -7.56 1.03 11.15
C ALA A 53 -9.05 1.38 10.96
N LEU A 54 -9.58 2.36 11.71
CA LEU A 54 -10.92 2.91 11.50
C LEU A 54 -11.05 3.56 10.11
N GLY A 55 -10.03 4.30 9.65
CA GLY A 55 -10.00 4.87 8.31
C GLY A 55 -10.02 3.80 7.20
N LEU A 56 -9.34 2.67 7.41
CA LEU A 56 -9.41 1.51 6.52
C LEU A 56 -10.82 0.86 6.55
N ALA A 57 -11.42 0.70 7.73
CA ALA A 57 -12.76 0.15 7.85
C ALA A 57 -13.81 1.04 7.15
N ALA A 58 -13.70 2.36 7.24
CA ALA A 58 -14.57 3.28 6.52
C ALA A 58 -14.34 3.19 5.00
N SER A 59 -13.11 3.44 4.53
CA SER A 59 -12.81 3.61 3.10
C SER A 59 -12.74 2.30 2.30
N LYS A 60 -12.36 1.18 2.92
CA LYS A 60 -12.19 -0.11 2.23
C LYS A 60 -13.32 -1.09 2.48
N ILE A 61 -14.13 -0.90 3.51
CA ILE A 61 -15.24 -1.81 3.82
C ILE A 61 -16.57 -1.08 3.69
N ASP A 62 -16.79 0.02 4.41
CA ASP A 62 -18.10 0.67 4.48
C ASP A 62 -18.50 1.35 3.16
N GLU A 63 -17.62 2.18 2.61
CA GLU A 63 -17.83 2.79 1.29
C GLU A 63 -18.02 1.72 0.19
N PHE A 64 -17.29 0.60 0.30
CA PHE A 64 -17.44 -0.49 -0.63
C PHE A 64 -18.77 -1.23 -0.46
N ALA A 65 -19.19 -1.51 0.77
CA ALA A 65 -20.48 -2.10 1.07
C ALA A 65 -21.63 -1.22 0.59
N ASP A 66 -21.50 0.10 0.73
CA ASP A 66 -22.49 1.06 0.25
C ASP A 66 -22.61 1.02 -1.28
N SER A 67 -21.47 1.06 -1.98
CA SER A 67 -21.44 0.92 -3.46
C SER A 67 -22.01 -0.42 -3.96
N ARG A 68 -22.10 -1.42 -3.08
CA ARG A 68 -22.64 -2.76 -3.35
C ARG A 68 -24.02 -2.99 -2.74
N PHE A 69 -24.64 -1.96 -2.16
CA PHE A 69 -25.97 -2.00 -1.53
C PHE A 69 -26.09 -3.03 -0.39
N VAL A 70 -25.00 -3.25 0.36
CA VAL A 70 -24.92 -4.23 1.45
C VAL A 70 -25.12 -3.57 2.83
N THR A 71 -25.01 -2.24 2.94
CA THR A 71 -25.02 -1.50 4.22
C THR A 71 -26.30 -1.64 5.05
N ALA A 72 -27.43 -1.94 4.40
CA ALA A 72 -28.71 -2.17 5.08
C ALA A 72 -28.88 -3.60 5.63
N ASP A 73 -27.97 -4.54 5.32
CA ASP A 73 -28.06 -5.92 5.78
C ASP A 73 -27.75 -6.04 7.29
N LEU A 74 -28.60 -6.74 8.03
CA LEU A 74 -28.45 -6.89 9.48
C LEU A 74 -27.18 -7.65 9.89
N ASN A 75 -26.72 -8.60 9.07
CA ASN A 75 -25.46 -9.31 9.32
C ASN A 75 -24.27 -8.42 8.99
N TYR A 76 -24.36 -7.58 7.96
CA TYR A 76 -23.35 -6.55 7.69
C TYR A 76 -23.15 -5.66 8.93
N LEU A 77 -24.22 -5.06 9.45
CA LEU A 77 -24.16 -4.16 10.61
C LEU A 77 -23.54 -4.84 11.83
N LYS A 78 -23.95 -6.07 12.15
CA LYS A 78 -23.37 -6.83 13.27
C LYS A 78 -21.88 -7.12 13.11
N LYS A 79 -21.45 -7.49 11.90
CA LYS A 79 -20.03 -7.77 11.61
C LYS A 79 -19.20 -6.49 11.62
N TYR A 80 -19.75 -5.40 11.10
CA TYR A 80 -19.10 -4.09 11.12
C TYR A 80 -18.94 -3.59 12.55
N ASP A 81 -19.98 -3.64 13.38
CA ASP A 81 -19.91 -3.30 14.80
C ASP A 81 -18.86 -4.15 15.55
N HIS A 82 -18.78 -5.45 15.24
CA HIS A 82 -17.76 -6.31 15.81
C HIS A 82 -16.34 -5.85 15.43
N LEU A 83 -16.11 -5.55 14.15
CA LEU A 83 -14.84 -5.01 13.65
C LEU A 83 -14.49 -3.68 14.34
N ILE A 84 -15.43 -2.74 14.47
CA ILE A 84 -15.18 -1.45 15.15
C ILE A 84 -14.81 -1.66 16.62
N ASN A 85 -15.46 -2.61 17.30
CA ASN A 85 -15.11 -2.96 18.68
C ASN A 85 -13.71 -3.57 18.79
N LEU A 86 -13.34 -4.46 17.85
CA LEU A 86 -11.98 -5.03 17.79
C LEU A 86 -10.93 -3.95 17.54
N ILE A 87 -11.18 -3.03 16.61
CA ILE A 87 -10.27 -1.90 16.35
C ILE A 87 -10.14 -1.03 17.60
N SER A 88 -11.25 -0.70 18.26
CA SER A 88 -11.24 0.15 19.46
C SER A 88 -10.51 -0.49 20.65
N ALA A 89 -10.48 -1.82 20.70
CA ALA A 89 -9.76 -2.60 21.70
C ALA A 89 -8.32 -2.97 21.27
N MET A 90 -7.88 -2.55 20.08
CA MET A 90 -6.56 -2.90 19.55
C MET A 90 -5.45 -2.31 20.43
N ASP A 91 -4.43 -3.12 20.71
CA ASP A 91 -3.21 -2.71 21.42
C ASP A 91 -2.04 -2.76 20.44
N ALA A 92 -1.40 -1.61 20.20
CA ALA A 92 -0.29 -1.52 19.26
C ALA A 92 1.00 -2.19 19.74
N SER A 93 1.09 -2.55 21.02
CA SER A 93 2.21 -3.34 21.57
C SER A 93 2.02 -4.85 21.43
N ASP A 94 0.81 -5.30 21.11
CA ASP A 94 0.46 -6.70 20.95
C ASP A 94 0.29 -7.05 19.46
N ASN A 95 1.26 -7.80 18.92
CA ASN A 95 1.23 -8.25 17.54
C ASN A 95 0.01 -9.15 17.22
N ASP A 96 -0.50 -9.89 18.21
CA ASP A 96 -1.69 -10.74 18.03
C ASP A 96 -2.95 -9.87 17.92
N SER A 97 -2.98 -8.72 18.59
CA SER A 97 -4.05 -7.72 18.48
C SER A 97 -4.11 -7.15 17.06
N ILE A 98 -2.96 -6.76 16.52
CA ILE A 98 -2.85 -6.24 15.14
C ILE A 98 -3.23 -7.31 14.12
N GLU A 99 -2.75 -8.55 14.30
CA GLU A 99 -3.09 -9.68 13.42
C GLU A 99 -4.60 -9.96 13.42
N ARG A 100 -5.25 -9.92 14.58
CA ARG A 100 -6.69 -10.14 14.71
C ARG A 100 -7.50 -9.08 13.97
N VAL A 101 -7.19 -7.80 14.17
CA VAL A 101 -7.84 -6.69 13.46
C VAL A 101 -7.60 -6.80 11.95
N SER A 102 -6.37 -7.08 11.55
CA SER A 102 -5.99 -7.26 10.14
C SER A 102 -6.78 -8.39 9.48
N SER A 103 -6.88 -9.53 10.15
CA SER A 103 -7.65 -10.68 9.70
C SER A 103 -9.15 -10.37 9.60
N GLU A 104 -9.71 -9.62 10.55
CA GLU A 104 -11.12 -9.22 10.50
C GLU A 104 -11.42 -8.24 9.37
N LEU A 105 -10.54 -7.26 9.10
CA LEU A 105 -10.64 -6.36 7.95
C LEU A 105 -10.73 -7.15 6.64
N LYS A 106 -9.84 -8.13 6.47
CA LYS A 106 -9.83 -9.04 5.30
C LYS A 106 -11.12 -9.85 5.22
N ALA A 107 -11.55 -10.46 6.33
CA ALA A 107 -12.74 -11.31 6.37
C ALA A 107 -14.01 -10.52 6.03
N MET A 108 -14.13 -9.32 6.57
CA MET A 108 -15.26 -8.43 6.32
C MET A 108 -15.31 -7.97 4.86
N ARG A 109 -14.16 -7.60 4.28
CA ARG A 109 -14.08 -7.25 2.86
C ARG A 109 -14.52 -8.41 1.95
N LEU A 110 -14.04 -9.62 2.23
CA LEU A 110 -14.41 -10.83 1.48
C LEU A 110 -15.90 -11.16 1.65
N TRP A 111 -16.45 -10.95 2.84
CA TRP A 111 -17.87 -11.17 3.09
C TRP A 111 -18.74 -10.22 2.27
N VAL A 112 -18.45 -8.91 2.27
CA VAL A 112 -19.19 -7.93 1.45
C VAL A 112 -19.12 -8.29 -0.03
N GLU A 113 -17.94 -8.68 -0.51
CA GLU A 113 -17.71 -9.11 -1.89
C GLU A 113 -18.60 -10.30 -2.27
N ASN A 114 -18.50 -11.40 -1.54
CA ASN A 114 -19.26 -12.62 -1.83
C ASN A 114 -20.76 -12.38 -1.67
N HIS A 115 -21.17 -11.70 -0.59
CA HIS A 115 -22.57 -11.41 -0.33
C HIS A 115 -23.19 -10.53 -1.43
N SER A 116 -22.45 -9.54 -1.95
CA SER A 116 -22.93 -8.73 -3.07
C SER A 116 -23.11 -9.53 -4.36
N VAL A 117 -22.25 -10.52 -4.60
CA VAL A 117 -22.29 -11.36 -5.80
C VAL A 117 -23.40 -12.40 -5.69
N GLU A 118 -23.55 -13.06 -4.54
CA GLU A 118 -24.57 -14.08 -4.29
C GLU A 118 -26.00 -13.53 -4.37
N ASN A 119 -26.21 -12.27 -3.97
CA ASN A 119 -27.53 -11.64 -3.95
C ASN A 119 -27.84 -10.82 -5.22
N ALA A 120 -26.92 -10.74 -6.18
CA ALA A 120 -27.16 -10.05 -7.44
C ALA A 120 -28.07 -10.88 -8.36
N THR A 121 -29.33 -10.49 -8.47
CA THR A 121 -30.36 -11.23 -9.22
C THR A 121 -30.79 -10.54 -10.51
N THR A 122 -30.45 -9.27 -10.68
CA THR A 122 -30.81 -8.48 -11.86
C THR A 122 -29.61 -8.19 -12.76
N LEU A 123 -29.88 -7.98 -14.06
CA LEU A 123 -28.83 -7.60 -15.01
C LEU A 123 -28.16 -6.28 -14.62
N VAL A 124 -28.91 -5.34 -14.04
CA VAL A 124 -28.39 -4.05 -13.59
C VAL A 124 -27.38 -4.25 -12.45
N GLN A 125 -27.73 -5.02 -11.42
CA GLN A 125 -26.81 -5.32 -10.31
C GLN A 125 -25.55 -6.02 -10.81
N LEU A 126 -25.70 -7.06 -11.64
CA LEU A 126 -24.54 -7.79 -12.20
C LEU A 126 -23.66 -6.90 -13.08
N LYS A 127 -24.25 -5.97 -13.86
CA LYS A 127 -23.48 -4.98 -14.63
C LYS A 127 -22.74 -3.99 -13.73
N THR A 128 -23.33 -3.54 -12.63
CA THR A 128 -22.63 -2.70 -11.64
C THR A 128 -21.43 -3.43 -11.05
N ILE A 129 -21.60 -4.70 -10.66
CA ILE A 129 -20.52 -5.54 -10.14
C ILE A 129 -19.42 -5.73 -11.19
N ALA A 130 -19.80 -6.07 -12.42
CA ALA A 130 -18.86 -6.27 -13.52
C ALA A 130 -18.08 -4.98 -13.84
N ALA A 131 -18.75 -3.82 -13.88
CA ALA A 131 -18.10 -2.54 -14.12
C ALA A 131 -17.05 -2.22 -13.04
N ASP A 132 -17.39 -2.41 -11.77
CA ASP A 132 -16.47 -2.19 -10.65
C ASP A 132 -15.28 -3.18 -10.67
N VAL A 133 -15.52 -4.44 -11.02
CA VAL A 133 -14.46 -5.43 -11.23
C VAL A 133 -13.53 -5.00 -12.36
N LEU A 134 -14.08 -4.66 -13.54
CA LEU A 134 -13.28 -4.28 -14.69
C LEU A 134 -12.44 -3.03 -14.40
N ALA A 135 -13.04 -1.99 -13.81
CA ALA A 135 -12.32 -0.78 -13.42
C ALA A 135 -11.25 -1.07 -12.36
N GLY A 136 -11.57 -1.86 -11.33
CA GLY A 136 -10.68 -2.14 -10.22
C GLY A 136 -9.48 -3.02 -10.58
N PHE A 137 -9.62 -3.89 -11.58
CA PHE A 137 -8.61 -4.87 -11.97
C PHE A 137 -7.94 -4.59 -13.33
N GLU A 138 -8.32 -3.54 -14.04
CA GLU A 138 -7.67 -3.13 -15.30
C GLU A 138 -6.13 -3.01 -15.18
N PRO A 139 -5.51 -2.51 -14.08
CA PRO A 139 -4.05 -2.48 -13.94
C PRO A 139 -3.38 -3.85 -13.94
N ALA A 140 -4.12 -4.91 -13.58
CA ALA A 140 -3.64 -6.29 -13.53
C ALA A 140 -4.31 -7.18 -14.59
N ARG A 141 -4.89 -6.58 -15.65
CA ARG A 141 -5.63 -7.32 -16.70
C ARG A 141 -4.80 -8.42 -17.38
N ASP A 142 -3.48 -8.27 -17.39
CA ASP A 142 -2.53 -9.18 -18.03
C ASP A 142 -1.91 -10.19 -17.05
N ASP A 143 -2.35 -10.19 -15.79
CA ASP A 143 -1.92 -11.18 -14.79
C ASP A 143 -2.47 -12.57 -15.12
N MET A 144 -1.59 -13.56 -15.15
CA MET A 144 -1.91 -14.93 -15.58
C MET A 144 -3.00 -15.60 -14.75
N THR A 145 -3.22 -15.18 -13.50
CA THR A 145 -4.23 -15.78 -12.61
C THR A 145 -5.64 -15.29 -12.90
N ILE A 146 -5.80 -14.06 -13.41
CA ILE A 146 -7.12 -13.44 -13.64
C ILE A 146 -7.42 -13.09 -15.10
N GLN A 147 -6.42 -13.05 -15.99
CA GLN A 147 -6.55 -12.56 -17.37
C GLN A 147 -7.68 -13.25 -18.14
N THR A 148 -7.79 -14.59 -18.07
CA THR A 148 -8.85 -15.33 -18.78
C THR A 148 -10.25 -14.94 -18.29
N ALA A 149 -10.45 -14.87 -16.97
CA ALA A 149 -11.74 -14.48 -16.39
C ALA A 149 -12.04 -12.99 -16.66
N TYR A 150 -11.03 -12.13 -16.59
CA TYR A 150 -11.13 -10.71 -16.87
C TYR A 150 -11.60 -10.45 -18.31
N ASN A 151 -10.95 -11.07 -19.30
CA ASN A 151 -11.27 -10.90 -20.70
C ASN A 151 -12.66 -11.45 -21.06
N ALA A 152 -13.04 -12.58 -20.46
CA ALA A 152 -14.38 -13.15 -20.64
C ALA A 152 -15.46 -12.21 -20.09
N LEU A 153 -15.25 -11.67 -18.87
CA LEU A 153 -16.16 -10.70 -18.26
C LEU A 153 -16.24 -9.41 -19.07
N LYS A 154 -15.11 -8.86 -19.52
CA LYS A 154 -15.04 -7.64 -20.35
C LYS A 154 -15.79 -7.80 -21.68
N SER A 155 -15.69 -8.99 -22.28
CA SER A 155 -16.39 -9.29 -23.54
C SER A 155 -17.91 -9.35 -23.34
N ALA A 156 -18.38 -10.02 -22.28
CA ALA A 156 -19.80 -10.10 -21.98
C ALA A 156 -20.40 -8.76 -21.51
N TYR A 157 -19.67 -7.99 -20.71
CA TYR A 157 -20.12 -6.68 -20.25
C TYR A 157 -20.48 -5.73 -21.42
N ASN A 158 -19.68 -5.77 -22.48
CA ASN A 158 -19.87 -4.93 -23.67
C ASN A 158 -20.86 -5.53 -24.70
N CYS A 159 -21.38 -6.74 -24.48
CA CYS A 159 -22.28 -7.41 -25.41
C CYS A 159 -23.75 -7.05 -25.11
N PRO A 160 -24.50 -6.47 -26.07
CA PRO A 160 -25.92 -6.16 -25.86
C PRO A 160 -26.82 -7.39 -25.65
N LYS A 161 -26.35 -8.58 -26.07
CA LYS A 161 -27.10 -9.84 -25.99
C LYS A 161 -26.80 -10.65 -24.72
N THR A 162 -25.94 -10.15 -23.84
CA THR A 162 -25.57 -10.86 -22.61
C THR A 162 -26.76 -10.98 -21.66
N THR A 163 -27.03 -12.22 -21.26
CA THR A 163 -28.12 -12.54 -20.34
C THR A 163 -27.67 -12.36 -18.88
N VAL A 164 -28.65 -12.39 -17.96
CA VAL A 164 -28.38 -12.42 -16.51
C VAL A 164 -27.53 -13.65 -16.15
N GLU A 165 -27.86 -14.82 -16.69
CA GLU A 165 -27.17 -16.08 -16.42
C GLU A 165 -25.71 -16.07 -16.90
N ASP A 166 -25.47 -15.55 -18.10
CA ASP A 166 -24.12 -15.40 -18.66
C ASP A 166 -23.26 -14.51 -17.76
N LEU A 167 -23.78 -13.33 -17.41
CA LEU A 167 -23.03 -12.36 -16.63
C LEU A 167 -22.82 -12.86 -15.20
N ASN A 168 -23.83 -13.51 -14.62
CA ASN A 168 -23.73 -14.12 -13.28
C ASN A 168 -22.61 -15.15 -13.22
N LYS A 169 -22.56 -16.07 -14.19
CA LYS A 169 -21.50 -17.07 -14.30
C LYS A 169 -20.12 -16.45 -14.43
N LEU A 170 -19.98 -15.43 -15.28
CA LEU A 170 -18.68 -14.78 -15.52
C LEU A 170 -18.20 -13.96 -14.32
N VAL A 171 -19.10 -13.28 -13.62
CA VAL A 171 -18.78 -12.61 -12.35
C VAL A 171 -18.30 -13.65 -11.33
N HIS A 172 -19.02 -14.74 -11.12
CA HIS A 172 -18.60 -15.80 -10.19
C HIS A 172 -17.26 -16.43 -10.58
N ASN A 173 -17.02 -16.68 -11.87
CA ASN A 173 -15.73 -17.18 -12.36
C ASN A 173 -14.57 -16.22 -12.05
N PHE A 174 -14.80 -14.91 -12.18
CA PHE A 174 -13.80 -13.91 -11.84
C PHE A 174 -13.50 -13.93 -10.34
N TYR A 175 -14.54 -13.93 -9.49
CA TYR A 175 -14.36 -13.99 -8.04
C TYR A 175 -13.71 -15.30 -7.57
N ALA A 176 -13.91 -16.41 -8.29
CA ALA A 176 -13.22 -17.67 -8.02
C ALA A 176 -11.70 -17.63 -8.29
N ALA A 177 -11.24 -16.74 -9.18
CA ALA A 177 -9.81 -16.53 -9.47
C ALA A 177 -9.11 -15.61 -8.44
N LEU A 178 -9.86 -14.73 -7.77
CA LEU A 178 -9.31 -13.74 -6.84
C LEU A 178 -8.52 -14.31 -5.65
N PRO A 179 -8.87 -15.45 -5.04
CA PRO A 179 -8.09 -16.01 -3.94
C PRO A 179 -6.63 -16.30 -4.33
N ALA A 180 -6.40 -16.85 -5.54
CA ALA A 180 -5.06 -17.15 -6.03
C ALA A 180 -4.26 -15.86 -6.27
N PHE A 181 -4.82 -14.92 -7.03
CA PHE A 181 -4.23 -13.60 -7.28
C PHE A 181 -3.81 -12.91 -5.97
N ARG A 182 -4.74 -12.79 -5.03
CA ARG A 182 -4.51 -12.08 -3.75
C ARG A 182 -3.53 -12.81 -2.84
N THR A 183 -3.41 -14.13 -2.93
CA THR A 183 -2.42 -14.89 -2.15
C THR A 183 -1.01 -14.57 -2.64
N VAL A 184 -0.81 -14.58 -3.97
CA VAL A 184 0.47 -14.20 -4.58
C VAL A 184 0.82 -12.75 -4.26
N SER A 185 -0.11 -11.81 -4.47
CA SER A 185 0.14 -10.39 -4.21
C SER A 185 0.46 -10.10 -2.73
N ARG A 186 -0.29 -10.70 -1.79
CA ARG A 186 -0.01 -10.52 -0.35
C ARG A 186 1.31 -11.16 0.06
N GLY A 187 1.61 -12.36 -0.43
CA GLY A 187 2.89 -13.03 -0.17
C GLY A 187 4.06 -12.13 -0.56
N TYR A 188 4.02 -11.59 -1.78
CA TYR A 188 5.03 -10.65 -2.25
C TYR A 188 5.13 -9.38 -1.37
N MET A 189 4.01 -8.80 -0.92
CA MET A 189 4.05 -7.65 -0.01
C MET A 189 4.65 -7.99 1.36
N PHE A 190 4.37 -9.17 1.91
CA PHE A 190 4.97 -9.63 3.16
C PHE A 190 6.47 -9.86 3.01
N ASP A 191 6.91 -10.49 1.91
CA ASP A 191 8.33 -10.67 1.62
C ASP A 191 9.07 -9.33 1.53
N LEU A 192 8.47 -8.33 0.88
CA LEU A 192 9.00 -6.96 0.83
C LEU A 192 9.08 -6.33 2.22
N MET A 193 8.00 -6.45 3.02
CA MET A 193 7.94 -5.90 4.37
C MET A 193 8.96 -6.55 5.30
N ASP A 194 9.17 -7.87 5.21
CA ASP A 194 10.16 -8.62 5.97
C ASP A 194 11.59 -8.21 5.57
N GLY A 195 11.83 -7.98 4.28
CA GLY A 195 13.09 -7.43 3.77
C GLY A 195 13.37 -6.03 4.32
N VAL A 196 12.34 -5.16 4.36
CA VAL A 196 12.42 -3.84 4.98
C VAL A 196 12.72 -3.95 6.48
N GLN A 197 11.99 -4.79 7.21
CA GLN A 197 12.18 -5.00 8.65
C GLN A 197 13.60 -5.50 8.97
N SER A 198 14.10 -6.46 8.19
CA SER A 198 15.47 -6.99 8.33
C SER A 198 16.52 -5.90 8.07
N ALA A 199 16.32 -5.08 7.04
CA ALA A 199 17.17 -3.94 6.77
C ALA A 199 17.16 -2.95 7.95
N MET A 200 15.98 -2.55 8.44
CA MET A 200 15.85 -1.63 9.58
C MET A 200 16.56 -2.15 10.83
N ALA A 201 16.42 -3.45 11.14
CA ALA A 201 17.08 -4.09 12.27
C ALA A 201 18.62 -4.03 12.14
N SER A 202 19.16 -4.25 10.94
CA SER A 202 20.61 -4.15 10.70
C SER A 202 21.17 -2.74 11.01
N TYR A 203 20.35 -1.70 10.86
CA TYR A 203 20.69 -0.31 11.18
C TYR A 203 20.30 0.12 12.61
N GLY A 204 19.87 -0.81 13.47
CA GLY A 204 19.44 -0.54 14.84
C GLY A 204 18.15 0.27 14.95
N MET A 205 17.28 0.22 13.93
CA MET A 205 16.02 0.96 13.87
C MET A 205 14.78 0.11 14.21
N ASP A 206 14.97 -1.14 14.61
CA ASP A 206 13.91 -2.08 15.01
C ASP A 206 13.14 -1.62 16.26
N THR A 207 13.78 -0.82 17.12
CA THR A 207 13.17 -0.21 18.32
C THR A 207 12.62 1.20 18.06
N ASN A 208 12.76 1.72 16.84
CA ASN A 208 12.24 3.03 16.49
C ASN A 208 10.71 2.99 16.39
N LEU A 209 10.01 3.82 17.18
CA LEU A 209 8.55 3.82 17.25
C LEU A 209 7.87 4.20 15.93
N ASP A 210 8.47 5.09 15.12
CA ASP A 210 7.92 5.46 13.82
C ASP A 210 8.04 4.31 12.82
N VAL A 211 9.13 3.54 12.88
CA VAL A 211 9.35 2.33 12.07
C VAL A 211 8.36 1.23 12.49
N GLN A 212 8.21 0.99 13.80
CA GLN A 212 7.24 0.01 14.29
C GLN A 212 5.81 0.36 13.91
N ARG A 213 5.40 1.63 14.08
CA ARG A 213 4.09 2.12 13.62
C ARG A 213 3.90 1.89 12.13
N PHE A 214 4.92 2.25 11.33
CA PHE A 214 4.86 2.08 9.89
C PHE A 214 4.66 0.61 9.48
N LEU A 215 5.39 -0.32 10.11
CA LEU A 215 5.25 -1.76 9.84
C LEU A 215 3.86 -2.26 10.23
N SER A 216 3.34 -1.86 11.40
CA SER A 216 1.99 -2.20 11.83
C SER A 216 0.91 -1.67 10.87
N GLU A 217 1.03 -0.41 10.43
CA GLU A 217 0.11 0.17 9.45
C GLU A 217 0.19 -0.54 8.09
N SER A 218 1.41 -0.87 7.63
CA SER A 218 1.63 -1.59 6.38
C SER A 218 1.00 -2.97 6.43
N LYS A 219 1.15 -3.69 7.55
CA LYS A 219 0.48 -4.98 7.78
C LYS A 219 -1.05 -4.84 7.67
N LEU A 220 -1.66 -3.89 8.37
CA LEU A 220 -3.09 -3.62 8.27
C LEU A 220 -3.53 -3.35 6.82
N MET A 221 -2.76 -2.56 6.07
CA MET A 221 -3.03 -2.29 4.65
C MET A 221 -2.95 -3.55 3.80
N ILE A 222 -1.93 -4.40 3.97
CA ILE A 222 -1.75 -5.65 3.20
C ILE A 222 -2.94 -6.58 3.38
N HIS A 223 -3.46 -6.72 4.60
CA HIS A 223 -4.63 -7.55 4.84
C HIS A 223 -5.91 -6.92 4.28
N ALA A 224 -6.09 -5.61 4.42
CA ALA A 224 -7.24 -4.89 3.86
C ALA A 224 -7.21 -4.78 2.33
N ALA A 225 -6.05 -4.95 1.69
CA ALA A 225 -5.88 -4.87 0.25
C ALA A 225 -6.70 -5.96 -0.47
N ALA A 226 -7.46 -5.54 -1.47
CA ALA A 226 -8.36 -6.39 -2.22
C ALA A 226 -8.18 -6.27 -3.74
N ARG A 227 -7.62 -5.14 -4.21
CA ARG A 227 -7.45 -4.79 -5.62
C ARG A 227 -5.98 -4.46 -5.93
N PRO A 228 -5.56 -4.55 -7.21
CA PRO A 228 -4.21 -4.17 -7.64
C PRO A 228 -3.75 -2.80 -7.13
N PHE A 229 -4.62 -1.79 -7.19
CA PHE A 229 -4.28 -0.44 -6.72
C PHE A 229 -3.97 -0.38 -5.22
N ASP A 230 -4.63 -1.20 -4.39
CA ASP A 230 -4.32 -1.27 -2.95
C ASP A 230 -2.89 -1.77 -2.72
N PHE A 231 -2.46 -2.78 -3.48
CA PHE A 231 -1.10 -3.30 -3.42
C PHE A 231 -0.07 -2.28 -3.91
N ILE A 232 -0.36 -1.55 -4.99
CA ILE A 232 0.51 -0.48 -5.49
C ILE A 232 0.68 0.64 -4.44
N LEU A 233 -0.38 1.02 -3.73
CA LEU A 233 -0.29 2.01 -2.65
C LEU A 233 0.63 1.53 -1.52
N ILE A 234 0.63 0.24 -1.20
CA ILE A 234 1.52 -0.33 -0.18
C ILE A 234 2.97 -0.27 -0.64
N VAL A 235 3.26 -0.62 -1.91
CA VAL A 235 4.60 -0.50 -2.49
C VAL A 235 5.10 0.94 -2.39
N ASN A 236 4.29 1.92 -2.82
CA ASN A 236 4.68 3.34 -2.73
C ASN A 236 4.96 3.76 -1.28
N LYS A 237 4.17 3.25 -0.33
CA LYS A 237 4.38 3.52 1.10
C LYS A 237 5.69 2.89 1.60
N LEU A 238 6.03 1.68 1.15
CA LEU A 238 7.32 1.03 1.47
C LEU A 238 8.51 1.79 0.87
N ASP A 239 8.37 2.32 -0.34
CA ASP A 239 9.38 3.17 -0.98
C ASP A 239 9.60 4.47 -0.18
N ASP A 240 8.52 5.11 0.28
CA ASP A 240 8.60 6.31 1.15
C ASP A 240 9.35 6.03 2.47
N LEU A 241 9.19 4.83 3.04
CA LEU A 241 9.97 4.44 4.22
C LEU A 241 11.45 4.28 3.86
N ASN A 242 11.78 3.55 2.80
CA ASN A 242 13.16 3.37 2.37
C ASN A 242 13.87 4.73 2.18
N ASP A 243 13.14 5.70 1.63
CA ASP A 243 13.55 7.08 1.49
C ASP A 243 13.86 7.78 2.82
N ASN A 244 12.99 7.60 3.82
CA ASN A 244 13.15 8.19 5.14
C ASN A 244 14.25 7.51 5.94
N THR A 245 14.38 6.18 5.86
CA THR A 245 15.47 5.43 6.50
C THR A 245 16.80 5.87 5.93
N CYS A 246 16.95 5.98 4.60
CA CYS A 246 18.18 6.48 3.99
C CYS A 246 18.55 7.86 4.56
N LYS A 247 17.59 8.78 4.70
CA LYS A 247 17.84 10.11 5.29
C LYS A 247 18.26 10.01 6.76
N ILE A 248 17.64 9.14 7.55
CA ILE A 248 17.99 8.95 8.97
C ILE A 248 19.40 8.37 9.11
N ILE A 249 19.74 7.32 8.34
CA ILE A 249 21.08 6.71 8.34
C ILE A 249 22.14 7.75 8.01
N MET A 250 21.95 8.46 6.89
CA MET A 250 22.88 9.48 6.43
C MET A 250 23.09 10.62 7.46
N LYS A 251 22.04 11.00 8.20
CA LYS A 251 22.10 12.09 9.17
C LYS A 251 22.68 11.68 10.52
N ASN A 252 22.29 10.52 11.03
CA ASN A 252 22.43 10.18 12.44
C ASN A 252 23.32 8.95 12.71
N SER A 253 23.59 8.11 11.71
CA SER A 253 24.38 6.88 11.91
C SER A 253 25.89 7.14 11.81
N PRO A 254 26.74 6.26 12.38
CA PRO A 254 28.18 6.27 12.17
C PRO A 254 28.57 6.23 10.68
N ILE A 255 29.80 6.66 10.36
CA ILE A 255 30.30 6.72 8.99
C ILE A 255 30.28 5.33 8.33
N GLU A 256 30.61 4.31 9.12
CA GLU A 256 30.66 2.91 8.72
C GLU A 256 29.29 2.40 8.24
N GLU A 257 28.20 2.86 8.86
CA GLU A 257 26.84 2.51 8.46
C GLU A 257 26.42 3.22 7.16
N ILE A 258 26.90 4.44 6.92
CA ILE A 258 26.69 5.14 5.66
C ILE A 258 27.45 4.43 4.53
N GLN A 259 28.68 3.98 4.80
CA GLN A 259 29.48 3.18 3.87
C GLN A 259 28.81 1.84 3.57
N ARG A 260 28.31 1.14 4.59
CA ARG A 260 27.56 -0.12 4.44
C ARG A 260 26.33 0.07 3.54
N LEU A 261 25.53 1.10 3.80
CA LEU A 261 24.35 1.43 3.00
C LEU A 261 24.72 1.68 1.52
N GLY A 262 25.76 2.48 1.27
CA GLY A 262 26.22 2.73 -0.10
C GLY A 262 26.70 1.46 -0.81
N ASN A 263 27.45 0.60 -0.12
CA ASN A 263 27.95 -0.66 -0.68
C ASN A 263 26.82 -1.65 -0.99
N GLU A 264 25.80 -1.75 -0.12
CA GLU A 264 24.60 -2.56 -0.36
C GLU A 264 23.83 -2.09 -1.61
N MET A 265 23.71 -0.77 -1.81
CA MET A 265 23.08 -0.21 -3.02
C MET A 265 23.88 -0.51 -4.29
N ILE A 266 25.21 -0.39 -4.25
CA ILE A 266 26.09 -0.74 -5.37
C ILE A 266 25.97 -2.23 -5.72
N TYR A 267 25.95 -3.11 -4.71
CA TYR A 267 25.76 -4.53 -4.93
C TYR A 267 24.45 -4.85 -5.67
N LYS A 268 23.34 -4.20 -5.28
CA LYS A 268 22.05 -4.35 -5.96
C LYS A 268 22.07 -3.85 -7.41
N ILE A 269 22.81 -2.78 -7.70
CA ILE A 269 23.00 -2.28 -9.06
C ILE A 269 23.80 -3.28 -9.90
N ASP A 270 24.87 -3.84 -9.33
CA ASP A 270 25.70 -4.85 -10.01
C ASP A 270 24.89 -6.11 -10.32
N ASP A 271 24.09 -6.61 -9.37
CA ASP A 271 23.20 -7.76 -9.57
C ASP A 271 22.13 -7.48 -10.65
N ALA A 272 21.49 -6.31 -10.60
CA ALA A 272 20.53 -5.90 -11.62
C ALA A 272 21.14 -5.82 -13.03
N ARG A 273 22.39 -5.34 -13.16
CA ARG A 273 23.13 -5.33 -14.43
C ARG A 273 23.42 -6.73 -14.94
N GLN A 274 23.82 -7.65 -14.06
CA GLN A 274 24.06 -9.05 -14.42
C GLN A 274 22.77 -9.73 -14.93
N ASN A 275 21.62 -9.29 -14.42
CA ASN A 275 20.29 -9.70 -14.89
C ASN A 275 19.80 -8.94 -16.14
N GLY A 276 20.67 -8.17 -16.81
CA GLY A 276 20.38 -7.54 -18.10
C GLY A 276 19.71 -6.17 -18.04
N LEU A 277 19.56 -5.56 -16.86
CA LEU A 277 19.01 -4.22 -16.73
C LEU A 277 20.05 -3.16 -17.12
N GLN A 278 19.62 -2.18 -17.91
CA GLN A 278 20.42 -1.01 -18.27
C GLN A 278 20.03 0.18 -17.40
N PHE A 279 20.98 1.05 -17.08
CA PHE A 279 20.76 2.22 -16.23
C PHE A 279 21.02 3.52 -17.00
N ALA A 280 20.19 4.53 -16.76
CA ALA A 280 20.35 5.87 -17.31
C ALA A 280 21.49 6.58 -16.59
N GLU A 281 22.41 7.18 -17.35
CA GLU A 281 23.48 8.05 -16.85
C GLU A 281 24.35 7.44 -15.73
N CYS A 282 24.42 6.11 -15.70
CA CYS A 282 25.23 5.35 -14.76
C CYS A 282 25.97 4.28 -15.55
N ASP A 283 27.21 4.55 -15.96
CA ASP A 283 28.10 3.59 -16.59
C ASP A 283 28.95 2.85 -15.55
N LEU A 284 29.75 1.87 -16.00
CA LEU A 284 30.63 1.09 -15.11
C LEU A 284 31.66 1.98 -14.41
N GLU A 285 32.16 3.01 -15.09
CA GLU A 285 33.15 3.95 -14.54
C GLU A 285 32.56 4.78 -13.39
N THR A 286 31.30 5.21 -13.52
CA THR A 286 30.55 5.92 -12.49
C THR A 286 30.34 5.04 -11.25
N VAL A 287 29.97 3.77 -11.43
CA VAL A 287 29.82 2.80 -10.33
C VAL A 287 31.15 2.58 -9.61
N GLU A 288 32.26 2.43 -10.36
CA GLU A 288 33.59 2.23 -9.77
C GLU A 288 34.06 3.46 -8.96
N LYS A 289 33.75 4.66 -9.44
CA LYS A 289 34.00 5.91 -8.72
C LYS A 289 33.26 5.95 -7.38
N TYR A 290 31.99 5.54 -7.37
CA TYR A 290 31.22 5.44 -6.13
C TYR A 290 31.81 4.40 -5.18
N ARG A 291 32.18 3.21 -5.68
CA ARG A 291 32.82 2.15 -4.88
C ARG A 291 34.14 2.60 -4.25
N ASN A 292 34.97 3.31 -5.00
CA ASN A 292 36.22 3.89 -4.50
C ASN A 292 35.95 4.91 -3.39
N THR A 293 34.96 5.79 -3.57
CA THR A 293 34.62 6.83 -2.58
C THR A 293 34.11 6.19 -1.29
N LEU A 294 33.23 5.18 -1.39
CA LEU A 294 32.72 4.42 -0.24
C LEU A 294 33.81 3.65 0.53
N SER A 295 34.90 3.27 -0.14
CA SER A 295 35.98 2.47 0.44
C SER A 295 37.13 3.29 1.04
N THR A 296 37.26 4.58 0.68
CA THR A 296 38.46 5.38 0.98
C THR A 296 38.19 6.66 1.77
N TYR A 297 36.95 7.19 1.77
CA TYR A 297 36.65 8.47 2.40
C TYR A 297 36.02 8.33 3.79
N GLN A 298 36.45 9.22 4.70
CA GLN A 298 35.89 9.38 6.05
C GLN A 298 35.03 10.65 6.20
N ASP A 299 34.83 11.42 5.11
CA ASP A 299 33.98 12.62 5.15
C ASP A 299 32.50 12.24 5.02
N ARG A 300 31.69 12.61 6.02
CA ARG A 300 30.25 12.32 6.06
C ARG A 300 29.51 12.96 4.90
N ASP A 301 29.78 14.22 4.59
CA ASP A 301 29.04 14.96 3.57
C ASP A 301 29.31 14.39 2.17
N GLU A 302 30.54 13.97 1.92
CA GLU A 302 30.94 13.32 0.67
C GLU A 302 30.32 11.93 0.51
N LEU A 303 30.35 11.09 1.56
CA LEU A 303 29.65 9.81 1.58
C LEU A 303 28.15 9.99 1.39
N CYS A 304 27.56 10.99 2.03
CA CYS A 304 26.15 11.32 1.88
C CYS A 304 25.79 11.74 0.45
N LYS A 305 26.65 12.52 -0.22
CA LYS A 305 26.47 12.87 -1.63
C LYS A 305 26.51 11.63 -2.52
N VAL A 306 27.45 10.72 -2.29
CA VAL A 306 27.56 9.47 -3.06
C VAL A 306 26.33 8.59 -2.86
N VAL A 307 25.89 8.35 -1.62
CA VAL A 307 24.67 7.55 -1.35
C VAL A 307 23.43 8.16 -2.03
N LYS A 308 23.27 9.50 -2.00
CA LYS A 308 22.20 10.18 -2.74
C LYS A 308 22.30 9.97 -4.26
N SER A 309 23.50 10.05 -4.82
CA SER A 309 23.73 9.85 -6.25
C SER A 309 23.42 8.40 -6.65
N ILE A 310 23.87 7.41 -5.87
CA ILE A 310 23.58 5.99 -6.12
C ILE A 310 22.07 5.74 -6.10
N LYS A 311 21.37 6.28 -5.10
CA LYS A 311 19.93 6.13 -4.97
C LYS A 311 19.14 6.70 -6.16
N ASN A 312 19.63 7.78 -6.76
CA ASN A 312 18.98 8.43 -7.90
C ASN A 312 19.26 7.75 -9.25
N ILE A 313 20.03 6.65 -9.28
CA ILE A 313 20.27 5.88 -10.50
C ILE A 313 18.94 5.27 -10.97
N GLN A 314 18.55 5.60 -12.20
CA GLN A 314 17.31 5.11 -12.80
C GLN A 314 17.59 4.00 -13.80
N ILE A 315 16.71 3.00 -13.88
CA ILE A 315 16.71 2.02 -14.96
C ILE A 315 16.35 2.75 -16.25
N LYS A 316 17.11 2.49 -17.32
CA LYS A 316 16.84 3.01 -18.65
C LYS A 316 15.58 2.32 -19.18
N THR A 317 14.46 3.05 -19.15
CA THR A 317 13.23 2.61 -19.81
C THR A 317 13.41 2.70 -21.32
N ALA A 318 13.18 1.59 -22.02
CA ALA A 318 13.15 1.50 -23.48
C ALA A 318 12.03 2.33 -24.08
#